data_AF-A0A921SSU4-F1
#
_entry.id   AF-A0A921SSU4-F1
#
_cell.length_a   1.000
_cell.length_b   1.000
_cell.length_c   1.000
_cell.angle_alpha   90.00
_cell.angle_beta   90.00
_cell.angle_gamma   90.00
#
_symmetry.space_group_name_H-M   'P 1'
#
loop_
_entity.id
_entity.type
_entity.pdbx_description
1 polymer ?
#
loop_
_entity_poly.entity_id
_entity_poly.type
_entity_poly.pdbx_seq_one_letter_code
_entity_poly.pdbx_strand_id
1 'polypeptide(L)'
;MMDLDAALLSDLYGIDPADLVEFVAKMPLVSANINEFLIAQCAPGRVDAVKAACESRLATLQSSASQYPETAELLENYKLVTSGDYILFCIDGNADAMVEAFNTYAK
;
A
#
# COMPACT_ATOMS: atom_id res chain seq x y z
N MET A 1 11.69 -2.98 -8.00
CA MET A 1 10.91 -1.94 -7.31
C MET A 1 11.87 -0.89 -6.78
N MET A 2 11.40 0.33 -6.60
CA MET A 2 12.13 1.40 -5.92
C MET A 2 11.48 1.71 -4.58
N ASP A 3 12.27 2.18 -3.62
CA ASP A 3 11.75 2.69 -2.35
C ASP A 3 10.98 3.99 -2.56
N LEU A 4 9.85 4.14 -1.87
CA LEU A 4 9.14 5.42 -1.76
C LEU A 4 9.77 6.21 -0.62
N ASP A 5 10.15 7.44 -0.90
CA ASP A 5 10.43 8.41 0.15
C ASP A 5 9.13 9.08 0.63
N ALA A 6 9.26 9.92 1.67
CA ALA A 6 8.13 10.61 2.27
C ALA A 6 7.41 11.54 1.28
N ALA A 7 8.13 12.16 0.33
CA ALA A 7 7.54 13.05 -0.65
C ALA A 7 6.66 12.28 -1.63
N LEU A 8 7.17 11.18 -2.19
CA LEU A 8 6.40 10.30 -3.07
C LEU A 8 5.22 9.65 -2.36
N LEU A 9 5.37 9.30 -1.07
CA LEU A 9 4.25 8.78 -0.29
C LEU A 9 3.10 9.79 -0.19
N SER A 10 3.42 11.06 0.12
CA SER A 10 2.43 12.13 0.14
C SER A 10 1.82 12.40 -1.22
N ASP A 11 2.63 12.43 -2.28
CA ASP A 11 2.16 12.73 -3.63
C ASP A 11 1.27 11.62 -4.20
N LEU A 12 1.61 10.34 -3.94
CA LEU A 12 0.92 9.19 -4.54
C LEU A 12 -0.26 8.68 -3.72
N TYR A 13 -0.14 8.70 -2.39
CA TYR A 13 -1.17 8.19 -1.48
C TYR A 13 -1.95 9.31 -0.80
N GLY A 14 -1.42 10.53 -0.73
CA GLY A 14 -2.00 11.59 0.11
C GLY A 14 -1.75 11.39 1.61
N ILE A 15 -0.80 10.53 1.98
CA ILE A 15 -0.44 10.28 3.39
C ILE A 15 0.55 11.36 3.84
N ASP A 16 0.21 12.07 4.92
CA ASP A 16 1.15 12.95 5.61
C ASP A 16 2.16 12.07 6.38
N PRO A 17 3.49 12.24 6.22
CA PRO A 17 4.48 11.47 6.96
C PRO A 17 4.35 11.63 8.48
N ALA A 18 3.76 12.72 8.97
CA ALA A 18 3.45 12.91 10.39
C ALA A 18 2.36 11.97 10.92
N ASP A 19 1.58 11.35 10.02
CA ASP A 19 0.58 10.33 10.36
C ASP A 19 1.22 8.96 10.63
N LEU A 20 2.53 8.82 10.40
CA LEU A 20 3.28 7.58 10.52
C LEU A 20 4.42 7.73 11.54
N VAL A 21 4.69 6.67 12.29
CA VAL A 21 5.89 6.54 13.12
C VAL A 21 7.05 6.09 12.23
N GLU A 22 6.81 5.09 11.40
CA GLU A 22 7.75 4.58 10.40
C GLU A 22 7.00 3.88 9.26
N PHE A 23 7.66 3.77 8.11
CA PHE A 23 7.11 3.03 6.98
C PHE A 23 8.19 2.44 6.09
N VAL A 24 7.79 1.42 5.36
CA VAL A 24 8.52 0.87 4.21
C VAL A 24 7.52 0.75 3.08
N ALA A 25 7.78 1.44 1.98
CA ALA A 25 6.96 1.36 0.78
C ALA A 25 7.82 1.19 -0.46
N LYS A 26 7.33 0.39 -1.40
CA LYS A 26 7.99 0.12 -2.67
C LYS A 26 7.00 0.14 -3.82
N MET A 27 7.41 0.75 -4.93
CA MET A 27 6.63 0.82 -6.16
C MET A 27 7.41 0.24 -7.35
N PRO A 28 6.72 -0.06 -8.47
CA PRO A 28 7.39 -0.58 -9.64
C PRO A 28 8.18 0.54 -10.34
N LEU A 29 9.28 0.15 -11.01
CA LEU A 29 10.09 1.07 -11.83
C LEU A 29 9.46 1.34 -13.20
N VAL A 30 8.59 0.44 -13.66
CA VAL A 30 7.93 0.49 -14.96
C VAL A 30 6.48 0.85 -14.73
N SER A 31 6.00 1.94 -15.36
CA SER A 31 4.66 2.48 -15.15
C SER A 31 3.52 1.56 -15.60
N ALA A 32 3.81 0.57 -16.45
CA ALA A 32 2.85 -0.46 -16.86
C ALA A 32 2.65 -1.54 -15.78
N ASN A 33 3.55 -1.63 -14.80
CA ASN A 33 3.41 -2.55 -13.68
C ASN A 33 2.74 -1.81 -12.51
N ILE A 34 2.01 -2.56 -11.70
CA ILE A 34 1.32 -2.03 -10.51
C ILE A 34 1.77 -2.70 -9.20
N ASN A 35 2.76 -3.58 -9.26
CA ASN A 35 3.27 -4.30 -8.10
C ASN A 35 3.85 -3.31 -7.10
N GLU A 36 3.13 -3.08 -5.99
CA GLU A 36 3.52 -2.15 -4.95
C GLU A 36 3.10 -2.65 -3.58
N PHE A 37 3.80 -2.21 -2.54
CA PHE A 37 3.37 -2.43 -1.17
C PHE A 37 3.76 -1.26 -0.27
N LEU A 38 3.03 -1.14 0.83
CA LEU A 38 3.28 -0.24 1.94
C LEU A 38 3.05 -1.02 3.24
N ILE A 39 4.03 -1.00 4.12
CA ILE A 39 3.90 -1.42 5.53
C ILE A 39 4.22 -0.19 6.35
N ALA A 40 3.32 0.21 7.24
CA ALA A 40 3.55 1.36 8.10
C ALA A 40 3.04 1.12 9.51
N GLN A 41 3.76 1.71 10.47
CA GLN A 41 3.24 1.97 11.80
C GLN A 41 2.61 3.36 11.79
N CYS A 42 1.32 3.46 12.08
CA CYS A 42 0.60 4.72 12.14
C CYS A 42 0.84 5.41 13.48
N ALA A 43 0.82 6.73 13.47
CA ALA A 43 0.71 7.51 14.70
C ALA A 43 -0.64 7.21 15.40
N PRO A 44 -0.74 7.39 16.73
CA PRO A 44 -1.93 7.04 17.49
C PRO A 44 -3.21 7.65 16.91
N GLY A 45 -4.21 6.80 16.62
CA GLY A 45 -5.50 7.21 16.08
C GLY A 45 -5.50 7.60 14.59
N ARG A 46 -4.40 7.35 13.86
CA ARG A 46 -4.30 7.68 12.41
C ARG A 46 -4.53 6.49 11.47
N VAL A 47 -4.67 5.27 12.00
CA VAL A 47 -4.86 4.05 11.19
C VAL A 47 -5.99 4.19 10.17
N ASP A 48 -7.16 4.70 10.56
CA ASP A 48 -8.29 4.85 9.65
C ASP A 48 -8.04 5.87 8.54
N ALA A 49 -7.32 6.96 8.85
CA ALA A 49 -6.94 7.98 7.86
C ALA A 49 -5.95 7.41 6.84
N VAL A 50 -4.94 6.68 7.31
CA VAL A 50 -3.94 6.03 6.46
C VAL A 50 -4.60 4.93 5.61
N LYS A 51 -5.54 4.17 6.18
CA LYS A 51 -6.32 3.17 5.44
C LYS A 51 -7.12 3.80 4.31
N ALA A 52 -7.83 4.90 4.58
CA ALA A 52 -8.60 5.61 3.55
C ALA A 52 -7.69 6.15 2.43
N ALA A 53 -6.47 6.59 2.76
CA ALA A 53 -5.47 7.00 1.78
C ALA A 53 -5.01 5.84 0.88
N CYS A 54 -4.77 4.66 1.46
CA CYS A 54 -4.50 3.44 0.68
C CYS A 54 -5.65 3.05 -0.25
N GLU A 55 -6.91 3.18 0.21
CA GLU A 55 -8.09 2.94 -0.62
C GLU A 55 -8.18 3.94 -1.78
N SER A 56 -7.81 5.21 -1.55
CA SER A 56 -7.72 6.23 -2.61
C SER A 56 -6.63 5.90 -3.65
N ARG A 57 -5.47 5.42 -3.20
CA ARG A 57 -4.42 4.93 -4.09
C ARG A 57 -4.91 3.76 -4.94
N LEU A 58 -5.57 2.78 -4.32
CA LEU A 58 -6.14 1.63 -5.04
C LEU A 58 -7.13 2.09 -6.12
N ALA A 59 -8.03 3.02 -5.79
CA ALA A 59 -9.00 3.54 -6.76
C ALA A 59 -8.31 4.22 -7.95
N THR A 60 -7.19 4.93 -7.71
CA THR A 60 -6.35 5.52 -8.77
C THR A 60 -5.76 4.44 -9.68
N LEU A 61 -5.22 3.37 -9.11
CA LEU A 61 -4.68 2.26 -9.90
C LEU A 61 -5.76 1.52 -10.69
N GLN A 62 -6.92 1.28 -10.08
CA GLN A 62 -8.08 0.68 -10.77
C GLN A 62 -8.57 1.53 -11.94
N SER A 63 -8.57 2.85 -11.81
CA SER A 63 -8.89 3.75 -12.93
C SER A 63 -7.87 3.64 -14.08
N SER A 64 -6.61 3.30 -13.78
CA SER A 64 -5.57 3.10 -14.79
C SER A 64 -5.59 1.71 -15.44
N ALA A 65 -6.27 0.74 -14.82
CA ALA A 65 -6.30 -0.66 -15.26
C ALA A 65 -6.91 -0.85 -16.67
N SER A 66 -7.76 0.08 -17.13
CA SER A 66 -8.27 0.07 -18.50
C SER A 66 -7.17 0.18 -19.57
N GLN A 67 -6.01 0.74 -19.22
CA GLN A 67 -4.85 0.86 -20.09
C GLN A 67 -3.96 -0.39 -20.06
N TYR A 68 -4.02 -1.17 -18.97
CA TYR A 68 -3.19 -2.35 -18.71
C TYR A 68 -4.06 -3.51 -18.17
N PRO A 69 -4.85 -4.17 -19.04
CA PRO A 69 -5.80 -5.22 -18.61
C PRO A 69 -5.16 -6.37 -17.84
N GLU A 70 -3.88 -6.65 -18.09
CA GLU A 70 -3.09 -7.67 -17.39
C GLU A 70 -2.93 -7.41 -15.89
N THR A 71 -3.20 -6.18 -15.43
CA THR A 71 -3.08 -5.78 -14.03
C THR A 71 -4.34 -6.02 -13.21
N ALA A 72 -5.46 -6.36 -13.84
CA ALA A 72 -6.76 -6.50 -13.19
C ALA A 72 -6.77 -7.55 -12.07
N GLU A 73 -6.19 -8.73 -12.33
CA GLU A 73 -6.14 -9.83 -11.35
C GLU A 73 -5.37 -9.43 -10.08
N LEU A 74 -4.29 -8.67 -10.22
CA LEU A 74 -3.52 -8.17 -9.08
C LEU A 74 -4.31 -7.14 -8.27
N LEU A 75 -5.08 -6.27 -8.94
CA LEU A 75 -5.93 -5.28 -8.28
C LEU A 75 -7.15 -5.87 -7.59
N GLU A 76 -7.67 -7.00 -8.08
CA GLU A 76 -8.76 -7.74 -7.43
C GLU A 76 -8.25 -8.50 -6.19
N ASN A 77 -7.02 -9.00 -6.24
CA ASN A 77 -6.40 -9.78 -5.17
C ASN A 77 -5.54 -8.95 -4.20
N TYR A 78 -5.62 -7.61 -4.27
CA TYR A 78 -4.91 -6.73 -3.35
C TYR A 78 -5.23 -7.06 -1.89
N LYS A 79 -4.31 -6.72 -0.99
CA LYS A 79 -4.51 -6.85 0.46
C LYS A 79 -4.38 -5.49 1.11
N LEU A 80 -5.36 -5.16 1.92
CA LEU A 80 -5.36 -4.02 2.82
C LEU A 80 -5.82 -4.50 4.19
N VAL A 81 -4.87 -4.68 5.11
CA VAL A 81 -5.12 -5.23 6.44
C VAL A 81 -4.46 -4.38 7.51
N THR A 82 -5.03 -4.40 8.71
CA THR A 82 -4.56 -3.63 9.87
C THR A 82 -4.35 -4.56 11.05
N SER A 83 -3.33 -4.30 11.87
CA SER A 83 -3.05 -4.99 13.14
C SER A 83 -2.59 -3.96 14.17
N GLY A 84 -3.45 -3.63 15.14
CA GLY A 84 -3.20 -2.52 16.06
C GLY A 84 -2.99 -1.20 15.31
N ASP A 85 -1.85 -0.55 15.53
CA ASP A 85 -1.45 0.67 14.84
C ASP A 85 -0.75 0.42 13.49
N TYR A 86 -0.57 -0.83 13.09
CA TYR A 86 0.09 -1.17 11.83
C TYR A 86 -0.90 -1.38 10.69
N ILE A 87 -0.45 -1.06 9.47
CA ILE A 87 -1.17 -1.31 8.23
C ILE A 87 -0.27 -1.97 7.19
N LEU A 88 -0.84 -2.91 6.45
CA LEU A 88 -0.27 -3.49 5.23
C LEU A 88 -1.20 -3.19 4.07
N PHE A 89 -0.66 -2.55 3.04
CA PHE A 89 -1.23 -2.47 1.70
C PHE A 89 -0.30 -3.20 0.74
N CYS A 90 -0.82 -4.14 -0.06
CA CYS A 90 0.00 -4.92 -0.98
C CYS A 90 -0.79 -5.28 -2.24
N ILE A 91 -0.18 -5.03 -3.38
CA ILE A 91 -0.60 -5.52 -4.69
C ILE A 91 0.57 -6.32 -5.26
N ASP A 92 0.50 -7.64 -5.12
CA ASP A 92 1.49 -8.56 -5.69
C ASP A 92 0.90 -9.98 -5.75
N GLY A 93 1.47 -10.83 -6.60
CA GLY A 93 1.08 -12.25 -6.65
C GLY A 93 1.33 -13.01 -5.33
N ASN A 94 2.14 -12.47 -4.43
CA ASN A 94 2.44 -13.06 -3.12
C ASN A 94 1.74 -12.34 -1.95
N ALA A 95 0.69 -11.56 -2.19
CA ALA A 95 0.07 -10.73 -1.17
C ALA A 95 -0.46 -11.52 0.05
N ASP A 96 -0.93 -12.76 -0.15
CA ASP A 96 -1.35 -13.64 0.96
C ASP A 96 -0.19 -13.99 1.90
N ALA A 97 0.98 -14.34 1.36
CA ALA A 97 2.17 -14.62 2.17
C ALA A 97 2.65 -13.38 2.93
N MET A 98 2.48 -12.18 2.35
CA MET A 98 2.76 -10.93 3.05
C MET A 98 1.79 -10.69 4.21
N VAL A 99 0.50 -11.00 4.06
CA VAL A 99 -0.49 -10.90 5.15
C VAL A 99 -0.16 -11.88 6.29
N GLU A 100 0.22 -13.11 5.97
CA GLU A 100 0.64 -14.10 6.99
C GLU A 100 1.85 -13.61 7.79
N ALA A 101 2.88 -13.11 7.10
CA ALA A 101 4.06 -12.54 7.75
C ALA A 101 3.69 -11.30 8.59
N PHE A 102 2.87 -10.40 8.04
CA PHE A 102 2.43 -9.19 8.74
C PHE A 102 1.69 -9.54 10.04
N ASN A 103 0.68 -10.42 9.98
CA ASN A 103 -0.07 -10.83 11.17
C ASN A 103 0.80 -11.56 12.23
N THR A 104 1.93 -12.14 11.81
CA THR A 104 2.86 -12.80 12.72
C THR A 104 3.70 -11.80 13.52
N TYR A 105 4.17 -10.73 12.87
CA TYR A 105 5.16 -9.81 13.42
C TYR A 105 4.60 -8.45 13.85
N ALA A 106 3.52 -7.96 13.24
CA ALA A 106 2.88 -6.69 13.58
C ALA A 106 1.86 -6.91 14.73
N LYS A 107 2.22 -6.47 15.93
CA LYS A 107 1.43 -6.60 17.17
C LYS A 107 1.48 -5.32 17.99
#